data_AF-A0A5C7VXU9-F1
#
_entry.id   AF-A0A5C7VXU9-F1
#
_cell.length_a   1.000
_cell.length_b   1.000
_cell.length_c   1.000
_cell.angle_alpha   90.00
_cell.angle_beta   90.00
_cell.angle_gamma   90.00
#
_symmetry.space_group_name_H-M   'P 1'
#
loop_
_entity.id
_entity.type
_entity.pdbx_description
1 polymer ?
#
loop_
_entity_poly.entity_id
_entity_poly.type
_entity_poly.pdbx_seq_one_letter_code
_entity_poly.pdbx_strand_id
1 'polypeptide(L)'
;MNNWTIRARLFALIVLMMAGSLAIGAAGLTGLRGVLDGLNSVYLDRVVPLRDLKLISDLYAVNIVDASHKARDGGIAPGEAARQVQDAQQRIQQIWKA
;
A
#
# COMPACT_ATOMS: atom_id res chain seq x y z
N MET A 1 -37.78 -40.44 -29.11
CA MET A 1 -36.35 -40.24 -28.76
C MET A 1 -35.76 -39.30 -29.79
N ASN A 2 -35.12 -38.19 -29.37
CA ASN A 2 -34.66 -37.15 -30.27
C ASN A 2 -33.30 -37.57 -30.88
N ASN A 3 -33.26 -37.85 -32.18
CA ASN A 3 -32.09 -38.42 -32.86
C ASN A 3 -31.16 -37.28 -33.32
N TRP A 4 -30.39 -36.70 -32.40
CA TRP A 4 -29.43 -35.66 -32.74
C TRP A 4 -28.36 -36.23 -33.67
N THR A 5 -28.10 -35.53 -34.79
CA THR A 5 -27.00 -35.91 -35.69
C THR A 5 -25.65 -35.74 -34.97
N ILE A 6 -24.68 -36.60 -35.27
CA ILE A 6 -23.35 -36.59 -34.64
C ILE A 6 -22.70 -35.20 -34.78
N ARG A 7 -22.89 -34.53 -35.92
CA ARG A 7 -22.40 -33.16 -36.17
C ARG A 7 -22.95 -32.14 -35.16
N ALA A 8 -24.26 -32.19 -34.88
CA ALA A 8 -24.88 -31.28 -33.91
C ALA A 8 -24.36 -31.52 -32.49
N ARG A 9 -24.12 -32.79 -32.11
CA ARG A 9 -23.56 -33.15 -30.81
C ARG A 9 -22.12 -32.64 -30.64
N LEU A 10 -21.28 -32.78 -31.68
CA LEU A 10 -19.92 -32.26 -31.68
C LEU A 10 -19.90 -30.73 -31.61
N PHE A 11 -20.75 -30.06 -32.39
CA PHE A 11 -20.85 -28.60 -32.37
C PHE A 11 -21.28 -28.06 -31.00
N ALA A 12 -22.28 -28.68 -30.38
CA ALA A 12 -22.74 -28.30 -29.03
C ALA A 12 -21.63 -28.43 -27.98
N LEU A 13 -20.83 -29.50 -28.05
CA LEU A 13 -19.70 -29.70 -27.14
C LEU A 13 -18.60 -28.63 -27.32
N ILE A 14 -18.27 -28.27 -28.57
CA ILE A 14 -17.29 -27.22 -28.86
C ILE A 14 -17.76 -25.87 -28.31
N VAL A 15 -19.02 -25.50 -28.58
CA VAL A 15 -19.60 -24.25 -28.08
C VAL A 15 -19.61 -24.23 -26.56
N LEU A 16 -19.97 -25.34 -25.91
CA LEU A 16 -19.96 -25.47 -24.46
C LEU A 16 -18.55 -25.29 -23.89
N MET A 17 -17.55 -25.95 -24.47
CA MET A 17 -16.15 -25.82 -24.06
C MET A 17 -15.65 -24.39 -24.22
N MET A 18 -15.95 -23.75 -25.36
CA MET A 18 -15.58 -22.37 -25.63
C MET A 18 -16.24 -21.38 -24.66
N ALA A 19 -17.52 -21.58 -24.35
CA ALA A 19 -18.23 -20.79 -23.34
C ALA A 19 -17.60 -20.96 -21.95
N GLY A 20 -17.23 -22.19 -21.58
CA GLY A 20 -16.51 -22.46 -20.32
C GLY A 20 -15.16 -21.73 -20.25
N SER A 21 -14.36 -21.80 -21.33
CA SER A 21 -13.09 -21.08 -21.40
C SER A 21 -13.26 -19.56 -21.29
N LEU A 22 -14.28 -19.00 -21.96
CA LEU A 22 -14.59 -17.57 -21.86
C LEU A 22 -15.02 -17.17 -20.44
N ALA A 23 -15.84 -17.99 -19.77
CA ALA A 23 -16.28 -17.74 -18.41
C ALA A 23 -15.09 -17.73 -17.43
N ILE A 24 -14.18 -18.70 -17.55
CA ILE A 24 -12.96 -18.75 -16.73
C ILE A 24 -12.07 -17.53 -17.01
N GLY A 25 -11.87 -17.18 -18.28
CA GLY A 25 -11.09 -16.00 -18.67
C GLY A 25 -11.67 -14.70 -18.09
N ALA A 26 -12.99 -14.53 -18.18
CA ALA A 26 -13.68 -13.36 -17.62
C ALA A 26 -13.56 -13.31 -16.09
N ALA A 27 -13.81 -14.43 -15.40
CA ALA A 27 -13.68 -14.52 -13.95
C ALA A 27 -12.25 -14.25 -13.47
N GLY A 28 -11.24 -14.76 -14.19
CA GLY A 28 -9.83 -14.50 -13.93
C GLY A 28 -9.49 -13.00 -14.07
N LEU A 29 -9.99 -12.35 -15.12
CA LEU A 29 -9.75 -10.93 -15.35
C LEU A 29 -10.40 -10.05 -14.26
N THR A 30 -11.63 -10.39 -13.84
CA THR A 30 -12.29 -9.68 -12.74
C THR A 30 -11.59 -9.90 -11.40
N GLY A 31 -11.12 -11.13 -11.14
CA GLY A 31 -10.35 -11.44 -9.93
C GLY A 31 -9.03 -10.67 -9.88
N LEU A 32 -8.30 -10.62 -11.00
CA LEU A 32 -7.03 -9.89 -11.08
C LEU A 32 -7.22 -8.38 -10.86
N ARG A 33 -8.29 -7.79 -11.40
CA ARG A 33 -8.62 -6.38 -11.14
C ARG A 33 -8.84 -6.13 -9.64
N GLY A 34 -9.61 -6.99 -8.97
CA GLY A 34 -9.82 -6.89 -7.52
C GLY A 34 -8.52 -7.01 -6.71
N VAL A 35 -7.59 -7.87 -7.13
CA VAL A 35 -6.27 -7.99 -6.49
C VAL A 35 -5.44 -6.72 -6.68
N LEU A 36 -5.42 -6.15 -7.90
CA LEU A 36 -4.69 -4.91 -8.18
C LEU A 36 -5.25 -3.74 -7.36
N ASP A 37 -6.57 -3.61 -7.28
CA ASP A 37 -7.22 -2.58 -6.47
C ASP A 37 -6.90 -2.77 -4.98
N GLY A 38 -6.92 -4.01 -4.50
CA GLY A 38 -6.53 -4.35 -3.13
C GLY A 38 -5.08 -4.00 -2.83
N LEU A 39 -4.15 -4.32 -3.74
CA LEU A 39 -2.73 -3.95 -3.60
C LEU A 39 -2.53 -2.44 -3.62
N ASN A 40 -3.26 -1.72 -4.47
CA ASN A 40 -3.20 -0.27 -4.52
C ASN A 40 -3.69 0.37 -3.21
N SER A 41 -4.79 -0.14 -2.63
CA SER A 41 -5.26 0.28 -1.31
C SER A 41 -4.24 -0.04 -0.21
N VAL A 42 -3.66 -1.24 -0.20
CA VAL A 42 -2.60 -1.57 0.79
C VAL A 42 -1.42 -0.61 0.65
N TYR A 43 -1.00 -0.27 -0.57
CA TYR A 43 0.09 0.65 -0.78
C TYR A 43 -0.24 2.08 -0.28
N LEU A 44 -1.34 2.66 -0.77
CA LEU A 44 -1.71 4.04 -0.47
C LEU A 44 -2.22 4.23 0.96
N ASP A 45 -3.00 3.29 1.48
CA ASP A 45 -3.70 3.44 2.76
C ASP A 45 -2.93 2.85 3.94
N ARG A 46 -1.88 2.06 3.69
CA ARG A 46 -1.07 1.42 4.74
C ARG A 46 0.42 1.66 4.58
N VAL A 47 1.00 1.33 3.43
CA VAL A 47 2.48 1.41 3.26
C VAL A 47 2.97 2.86 3.32
N VAL A 48 2.32 3.77 2.59
CA VAL A 48 2.67 5.20 2.59
C VAL A 48 2.49 5.81 3.99
N PRO A 49 1.32 5.68 4.66
CA PRO A 49 1.15 6.19 6.02
C PRO A 49 2.11 5.61 7.05
N LEU A 50 2.41 4.30 6.98
CA LEU A 50 3.37 3.68 7.93
C LEU A 50 4.80 4.19 7.73
N ARG A 51 5.22 4.43 6.49
CA ARG A 51 6.51 5.07 6.20
C ARG A 51 6.56 6.47 6.80
N ASP A 52 5.51 7.24 6.62
CA ASP A 52 5.45 8.63 7.07
C ASP A 52 5.40 8.70 8.61
N LEU A 53 4.68 7.78 9.25
CA LEU A 53 4.68 7.60 10.70
C LEU A 53 6.06 7.20 11.24
N LYS A 54 6.79 6.34 10.52
CA LYS A 54 8.18 6.02 10.87
C LYS A 54 9.07 7.26 10.83
N LEU A 55 8.97 8.08 9.79
CA LEU A 55 9.75 9.33 9.69
C LEU A 55 9.45 10.27 10.87
N ILE A 56 8.19 10.40 11.26
CA ILE A 56 7.78 11.17 12.45
C ILE A 56 8.43 10.59 13.72
N SER A 57 8.38 9.28 13.89
CA SER A 57 9.00 8.60 15.04
C SER A 57 10.51 8.82 15.10
N ASP A 58 11.21 8.75 13.96
CA ASP A 58 12.65 8.95 13.88
C ASP A 58 13.03 10.41 14.22
N LEU A 59 12.26 11.40 13.71
CA LEU A 59 12.42 12.81 14.06
C LEU A 59 12.22 13.07 15.56
N TYR A 60 11.21 12.45 16.16
CA TYR A 60 10.97 12.58 17.60
C TYR A 60 12.11 11.99 18.42
N ALA A 61 12.57 10.78 18.08
CA ALA A 61 13.62 10.10 18.82
C ALA A 61 14.96 10.84 18.76
N VAL A 62 15.37 11.29 17.58
CA VAL A 62 16.70 11.89 17.38
C VAL A 62 16.70 13.39 17.65
N ASN A 63 15.81 14.14 17.00
CA ASN A 63 15.90 15.60 17.00
C ASN A 63 15.18 16.25 18.19
N ILE A 64 14.39 15.49 18.94
CA ILE A 64 13.73 15.97 20.17
C ILE A 64 14.34 15.31 21.40
N VAL A 65 14.20 13.98 21.52
CA VAL A 65 14.62 13.27 22.73
C VAL A 65 16.15 13.27 22.87
N ASP A 66 16.87 12.78 21.86
CA ASP A 66 18.34 12.71 21.89
C ASP A 66 18.99 14.11 21.92
N ALA A 67 18.47 15.08 21.15
CA ALA A 67 18.92 16.48 21.25
C ALA A 67 18.77 17.07 22.67
N SER A 68 17.66 16.78 23.35
CA SER A 68 17.42 17.23 24.73
C SER A 68 18.41 16.59 25.70
N HIS A 69 18.67 15.28 25.54
CA HIS A 69 19.66 14.56 26.35
C HIS A 69 21.07 15.12 26.09
N LYS A 70 21.46 15.35 24.84
CA LYS A 70 22.76 15.92 24.47
C LYS A 70 22.96 17.34 25.03
N ALA A 71 21.93 18.18 25.04
CA ALA A 71 22.04 19.51 25.64
C ALA A 71 22.19 19.44 27.16
N ARG A 72 21.43 18.57 27.82
CA ARG A 72 21.53 18.34 29.27
C ARG A 72 22.91 17.83 29.67
N ASP A 73 23.45 16.91 28.89
CA ASP A 73 24.74 16.27 29.17
C ASP A 73 25.93 17.12 28.69
N GLY A 74 25.68 18.32 28.14
CA GLY A 74 26.71 19.26 27.67
C GLY A 74 27.35 18.90 26.32
N GLY A 75 26.81 17.92 25.61
CA GLY A 75 27.30 17.48 24.30
C GLY A 75 26.95 18.42 23.13
N ILE A 76 25.90 19.24 23.28
CA ILE A 76 25.58 20.35 22.36
C ILE A 76 25.10 21.57 23.15
N ALA A 77 25.14 22.75 22.52
CA ALA A 77 24.60 23.96 23.14
C ALA A 77 23.07 23.88 23.27
N PRO A 78 22.46 24.38 24.38
CA PRO A 78 21.00 24.38 24.53
C PRO A 78 20.26 25.10 23.40
N GLY A 79 20.84 26.18 22.86
CA GLY A 79 20.26 26.89 21.71
C GLY A 79 20.29 26.08 20.42
N GLU A 80 21.25 25.17 20.26
CA GLU A 80 21.30 24.24 19.13
C GLU A 80 20.22 23.16 19.27
N ALA A 81 20.07 22.56 20.46
CA ALA A 81 19.00 21.61 20.73
C ALA A 81 17.61 22.21 20.51
N ALA A 82 17.39 23.45 20.95
CA ALA A 82 16.12 24.17 20.73
C ALA A 82 15.79 24.31 19.24
N ARG A 83 16.80 24.60 18.39
CA ARG A 83 16.62 24.65 16.93
C ARG A 83 16.27 23.29 16.35
N GLN A 84 16.98 22.22 16.75
CA GLN A 84 16.66 20.87 16.28
C GLN A 84 15.25 20.44 16.65
N VAL A 85 14.78 20.78 17.85
CA VAL A 85 13.39 20.53 18.28
C VAL A 85 12.41 21.30 17.39
N GLN A 86 12.66 22.58 17.13
CA GLN A 86 11.80 23.41 16.30
C GLN A 86 11.71 22.88 14.86
N ASP A 87 12.85 22.52 14.27
CA ASP A 87 12.91 21.97 12.92
C ASP A 87 12.20 20.62 12.84
N ALA A 88 12.37 19.76 13.85
CA ALA A 88 11.66 18.49 13.95
C ALA A 88 10.15 18.68 14.03
N GLN A 89 9.68 19.60 14.86
CA GLN A 89 8.25 19.91 14.99
C GLN A 89 7.66 20.41 13.66
N GLN A 90 8.35 21.31 12.95
CA GLN A 90 7.90 21.78 11.64
C GLN A 90 7.81 20.64 10.64
N ARG A 91 8.83 19.77 10.59
CA ARG A 91 8.88 18.65 9.64
C ARG A 91 7.85 17.57 9.97
N ILE A 92 7.63 17.26 11.24
CA ILE A 92 6.56 16.37 11.70
C ILE A 92 5.20 16.91 11.25
N GLN A 93 4.94 18.20 11.42
CA GLN A 93 3.68 18.81 10.97
C GLN A 93 3.50 18.77 9.45
N GLN A 94 4.58 18.92 8.68
CA GLN A 94 4.55 18.78 7.22
C GLN A 94 4.21 17.35 6.81
N ILE A 95 4.88 16.36 7.40
CA ILE A 95 4.65 14.93 7.09
C ILE A 95 3.24 14.50 7.52
N TRP A 96 2.75 14.97 8.67
CA TRP A 96 1.42 14.63 9.17
C TRP A 96 0.27 15.16 8.30
N LYS A 97 0.51 16.26 7.58
CA LYS A 97 -0.48 16.90 6.69
C LYS A 97 -0.39 16.45 5.24
N ALA A 98 0.66 15.72 4.87
CA ALA A 98 0.86 15.17 3.54
C ALA A 98 -0.09 14.00 3.29
#